data_AF-A0A524IIT0-F1
#
_entry.id   AF-A0A524IIT0-F1
#
_cell.length_a   1.000
_cell.length_b   1.000
_cell.length_c   1.000
_cell.angle_alpha   90.00
_cell.angle_beta   90.00
_cell.angle_gamma   90.00
#
_symmetry.space_group_name_H-M   'P 1'
#
loop_
_entity.id
_entity.type
_entity.pdbx_description
1 polymer ?
#
loop_
_entity_poly.entity_id
_entity_poly.type
_entity_poly.pdbx_seq_one_letter_code
_entity_poly.pdbx_strand_id
1 'polypeptide(L)'
;MNRQGMGNHQREGAKLGLLALGALMIGVGFTTPVFAEQAEGFTKEKLPSPPPAEQIEAGKRVYFTKCVWCHGVNGSGDGPGADRLWPRPRNFNGGTFKIRHTASGQLPLIDVDLFQTVTHGLPGSAMPSWEGILSEDQRRDVLAFVTTELVKDRSWQDAEFEELDVLELDKLAAQAVPISAESIKKGSELVVENKCIECHGLEGRGDGNAFNLKDDWGFSIQPADWHKCWNFRGSRQDAYNVKNIFRTFSTGINGTPMPSFADNTTVENRWNIANYVASLCERDVDVDIAGGKVTDEIAKALFEAKPRGIDPLTDKPKVNFVVPSKFVEGELPVDQFDERWKAVERRIVAIGGQITHKPRNFVNRIDDVWVRSLYNETHLTLMFQWDDRTKSIQKDGVDWEPYEVNLEDYGIVEQEPGGSKFADDTTHPDSLAAKQNSYQVFNDGIAFQMPIKFQELPAPRKPRYFWGDETFPVDIAKWTADGNLMAYMGSGWDMDLEDRDDFTEQLKLVKAEWKDGRWTVIISRPLKADYEEDTYIELGKYIPINFFVWDGHNGDVGRKMGVSAFYYLVLEPPIPAEAKWYAGLAAVGLVIVEGWIMTRRSNRRKEQGTS
;
A
#
# COMPACT_ATOMS: atom_id res chain seq x y z
N MET A 1 46.51 -37.04 -25.34
CA MET A 1 47.69 -37.80 -25.83
C MET A 1 48.94 -37.22 -25.19
N ASN A 2 49.67 -38.05 -24.41
CA ASN A 2 51.10 -37.99 -24.05
C ASN A 2 51.70 -36.70 -23.43
N ARG A 3 52.60 -36.72 -22.45
CA ARG A 3 53.21 -37.78 -21.61
C ARG A 3 54.04 -37.07 -20.52
N GLN A 4 54.23 -37.80 -19.43
CA GLN A 4 55.05 -37.53 -18.24
C GLN A 4 56.52 -37.14 -18.51
N GLY A 5 57.15 -36.56 -17.48
CA GLY A 5 58.59 -36.62 -17.26
C GLY A 5 58.95 -36.33 -15.79
N MET A 6 59.10 -37.39 -14.99
CA MET A 6 59.67 -37.38 -13.64
C MET A 6 61.20 -37.52 -13.70
N GLY A 7 61.88 -37.08 -12.63
CA GLY A 7 63.15 -37.66 -12.17
C GLY A 7 64.19 -36.63 -11.75
N ASN A 8 65.02 -36.74 -10.70
CA ASN A 8 65.10 -37.39 -9.37
C ASN A 8 66.54 -37.09 -8.84
N HIS A 9 66.83 -37.41 -7.57
CA HIS A 9 68.15 -37.50 -6.88
C HIS A 9 68.61 -36.30 -6.02
N GLN A 10 68.52 -36.38 -4.68
CA GLN A 10 69.42 -37.02 -3.66
C GLN A 10 70.49 -36.02 -3.16
N ARG A 11 70.39 -35.45 -1.96
CA ARG A 11 70.70 -35.92 -0.57
C ARG A 11 72.20 -35.90 -0.18
N GLU A 12 72.43 -35.27 1.00
CA GLU A 12 73.51 -35.38 2.02
C GLU A 12 74.23 -34.03 2.28
N GLY A 13 74.10 -33.37 3.44
CA GLY A 13 74.79 -33.61 4.74
C GLY A 13 75.97 -32.60 4.86
N ALA A 14 76.32 -31.86 5.91
CA ALA A 14 76.03 -31.82 7.35
C ALA A 14 76.46 -30.41 7.92
N LYS A 15 75.75 -29.84 8.90
CA LYS A 15 76.12 -29.57 10.32
C LYS A 15 76.96 -28.31 10.71
N LEU A 16 76.44 -27.66 11.77
CA LEU A 16 76.96 -26.63 12.70
C LEU A 16 77.15 -25.21 12.12
N GLY A 17 76.69 -24.10 12.73
CA GLY A 17 76.04 -23.84 14.01
C GLY A 17 76.43 -22.41 14.46
N LEU A 18 75.47 -21.56 14.83
CA LEU A 18 75.64 -20.53 15.86
C LEU A 18 74.27 -20.01 16.31
N LEU A 19 74.04 -20.03 17.62
CA LEU A 19 72.85 -19.56 18.31
C LEU A 19 72.72 -18.03 18.26
N ALA A 20 71.49 -17.55 18.07
CA ALA A 20 71.02 -16.31 18.68
C ALA A 20 69.66 -16.60 19.32
N LEU A 21 69.60 -16.45 20.65
CA LEU A 21 68.37 -16.60 21.44
C LEU A 21 67.35 -15.53 21.05
N GLY A 22 66.19 -15.96 20.57
CA GLY A 22 64.95 -15.18 20.58
C GLY A 22 63.91 -15.96 21.38
N ALA A 23 63.53 -15.44 22.54
CA ALA A 23 62.53 -16.04 23.42
C ALA A 23 61.17 -16.10 22.71
N LEU A 24 60.69 -17.32 22.41
CA LEU A 24 59.34 -17.57 21.94
C LEU A 24 58.44 -17.76 23.17
N MET A 25 57.74 -16.71 23.57
CA MET A 25 56.62 -16.81 24.52
C MET A 25 55.48 -17.53 23.80
N ILE A 26 55.22 -18.79 24.18
CA ILE A 26 53.98 -19.49 23.82
C ILE A 26 52.87 -18.85 24.66
N GLY A 27 52.26 -17.80 24.11
CA GLY A 27 50.98 -17.29 24.59
C GLY A 27 49.89 -18.26 24.15
N VAL A 28 49.40 -19.08 25.08
CA VAL A 28 48.10 -19.74 24.92
C VAL A 28 47.06 -18.63 24.94
N GLY A 29 46.71 -18.12 23.76
CA GLY A 29 45.56 -17.25 23.58
C GLY A 29 44.31 -18.07 23.83
N PHE A 30 43.76 -17.99 25.04
CA PHE A 30 42.34 -18.24 25.23
C PHE A 30 41.59 -17.22 24.37
N THR A 31 41.18 -17.62 23.18
CA THR A 31 40.08 -16.93 22.51
C THR A 31 38.84 -17.23 23.34
N THR A 32 38.49 -16.31 24.23
CA THR A 32 37.13 -16.28 24.77
C THR A 32 36.21 -16.24 23.55
N PRO A 33 35.25 -17.16 23.40
CA PRO A 33 34.23 -17.01 22.39
C PRO A 33 33.58 -15.65 22.66
N VAL A 34 33.65 -14.74 21.68
CA VAL A 34 32.76 -13.59 21.66
C VAL A 34 31.39 -14.20 21.41
N PHE A 35 30.68 -14.52 22.50
CA PHE A 35 29.24 -14.72 22.42
C PHE A 35 28.71 -13.43 21.82
N ALA A 36 28.00 -13.52 20.69
CA ALA A 36 27.27 -12.38 20.15
C ALA A 36 26.45 -11.80 21.31
N GLU A 37 26.75 -10.56 21.69
CA GLU A 37 26.01 -9.87 22.74
C GLU A 37 24.56 -9.80 22.27
N GLN A 38 23.63 -10.24 23.12
CA GLN A 38 22.21 -10.29 22.80
C GLN A 38 21.76 -8.87 22.42
N ALA A 39 21.11 -8.73 21.25
CA ALA A 39 20.69 -7.45 20.73
C ALA A 39 19.92 -6.64 21.78
N GLU A 40 20.14 -5.33 21.84
CA GLU A 40 19.52 -4.47 22.86
C GLU A 40 17.98 -4.59 22.83
N GLY A 41 17.39 -4.94 23.97
CA GLY A 41 15.95 -5.05 24.16
C GLY A 41 15.35 -6.46 23.97
N PHE A 42 16.18 -7.49 23.85
CA PHE A 42 15.74 -8.88 23.77
C PHE A 42 16.02 -9.65 25.07
N THR A 43 15.15 -10.60 25.41
CA THR A 43 15.30 -11.53 26.53
C THR A 43 15.10 -12.96 26.06
N LYS A 44 15.79 -13.90 26.71
CA LYS A 44 15.60 -15.32 26.41
C LYS A 44 14.31 -15.84 27.02
N GLU A 45 13.49 -16.48 26.20
CA GLU A 45 12.31 -17.22 26.64
C GLU A 45 12.43 -18.71 26.31
N LYS A 46 11.71 -19.53 27.08
CA LYS A 46 11.65 -20.98 26.86
C LYS A 46 10.72 -21.30 25.71
N LEU A 47 11.03 -22.36 24.98
CA LEU A 47 10.14 -22.94 23.99
C LEU A 47 8.80 -23.38 24.62
N PRO A 48 7.68 -23.27 23.88
CA PRO A 48 6.37 -23.66 24.37
C PRO A 48 6.26 -25.18 24.51
N SER A 49 5.42 -25.63 25.45
CA SER A 49 5.08 -27.05 25.59
C SER A 49 4.33 -27.57 24.35
N PRO A 50 4.44 -28.86 24.02
CA PRO A 50 3.78 -29.42 22.85
C PRO A 50 2.25 -29.42 23.05
N PRO A 51 1.46 -29.14 21.99
CA PRO A 51 0.02 -29.20 22.08
C PRO A 51 -0.49 -30.64 22.25
N PRO A 52 -1.64 -30.86 22.91
CA PRO A 52 -2.25 -32.19 23.02
C PRO A 52 -2.63 -32.79 21.66
N ALA A 53 -2.54 -34.11 21.51
CA ALA A 53 -2.88 -34.80 20.26
C ALA A 53 -4.33 -34.56 19.80
N GLU A 54 -5.28 -34.46 20.74
CA GLU A 54 -6.67 -34.13 20.44
C GLU A 54 -6.79 -32.74 19.79
N GLN A 55 -5.99 -31.78 20.25
CA GLN A 55 -5.95 -30.42 19.73
C GLN A 55 -5.43 -30.39 18.29
N ILE A 56 -4.37 -31.16 18.00
CA ILE A 56 -3.79 -31.30 16.66
C ILE A 56 -4.84 -31.89 15.69
N GLU A 57 -5.56 -32.94 16.10
CA GLU A 57 -6.60 -33.55 15.27
C GLU A 57 -7.82 -32.63 15.06
N ALA A 58 -8.19 -31.83 16.07
CA ALA A 58 -9.19 -30.77 15.90
C ALA A 58 -8.73 -29.71 14.91
N GLY A 59 -7.47 -29.29 15.00
CA GLY A 59 -6.84 -28.33 14.12
C GLY A 59 -6.80 -28.77 12.67
N LYS A 60 -6.50 -30.04 12.44
CA LYS A 60 -6.53 -30.65 11.11
C LYS A 60 -7.90 -30.49 10.45
N ARG A 61 -9.00 -30.73 11.18
CA ARG A 61 -10.36 -30.54 10.64
C ARG A 61 -10.62 -29.09 10.23
N VAL A 62 -10.19 -28.13 11.05
CA VAL A 62 -10.30 -26.70 10.73
C VAL A 62 -9.48 -26.36 9.49
N TYR A 63 -8.22 -26.80 9.44
CA TYR A 63 -7.29 -26.55 8.33
C TYR A 63 -7.86 -27.00 6.98
N PHE A 64 -8.30 -28.26 6.91
CA PHE A 64 -8.84 -28.85 5.68
C PHE A 64 -10.19 -28.25 5.27
N THR A 65 -10.87 -27.55 6.17
CA THR A 65 -12.14 -26.86 5.86
C THR A 65 -11.91 -25.41 5.43
N LYS A 66 -10.89 -24.73 5.98
CA LYS A 66 -10.77 -23.26 5.92
C LYS A 66 -9.47 -22.75 5.30
N CYS A 67 -8.37 -23.49 5.43
CA CYS A 67 -7.03 -23.00 5.12
C CYS A 67 -6.43 -23.66 3.86
N VAL A 68 -6.77 -24.93 3.61
CA VAL A 68 -6.18 -25.77 2.57
C VAL A 68 -6.31 -25.20 1.15
N TRP A 69 -7.37 -24.44 0.86
CA TRP A 69 -7.60 -23.88 -0.47
C TRP A 69 -6.51 -22.89 -0.91
N CYS A 70 -5.90 -22.21 0.06
CA CYS A 70 -4.81 -21.28 -0.17
C CYS A 70 -3.45 -21.92 0.18
N HIS A 71 -3.34 -22.55 1.35
CA HIS A 71 -2.05 -23.03 1.86
C HIS A 71 -1.65 -24.44 1.38
N GLY A 72 -2.55 -25.17 0.70
CA GLY A 72 -2.27 -26.49 0.13
C GLY A 72 -2.38 -27.63 1.14
N VAL A 73 -2.50 -28.87 0.64
CA VAL A 73 -2.66 -30.07 1.48
C VAL A 73 -1.46 -30.28 2.41
N ASN A 74 -0.27 -29.97 1.92
CA ASN A 74 1.00 -30.13 2.64
C ASN A 74 1.49 -28.82 3.26
N GLY A 75 0.67 -27.78 3.35
CA GLY A 75 1.09 -26.48 3.89
C GLY A 75 2.14 -25.75 3.05
N SER A 76 2.30 -26.09 1.77
CA SER A 76 3.39 -25.59 0.93
C SER A 76 3.07 -24.26 0.22
N GLY A 77 1.92 -23.65 0.51
CA GLY A 77 1.51 -22.37 -0.08
C GLY A 77 0.99 -22.51 -1.51
N ASP A 78 0.57 -23.73 -1.88
CA ASP A 78 0.31 -24.19 -3.24
C ASP A 78 -1.12 -24.70 -3.43
N GLY A 79 -2.06 -24.21 -2.60
CA GLY A 79 -3.47 -24.57 -2.73
C GLY A 79 -4.07 -24.10 -4.07
N PRO A 80 -5.23 -24.64 -4.50
CA PRO A 80 -5.85 -24.31 -5.79
C PRO A 80 -6.08 -22.80 -6.04
N GLY A 81 -6.23 -22.01 -4.97
CA GLY A 81 -6.35 -20.55 -5.05
C GLY A 81 -5.02 -19.81 -5.20
N ALA A 82 -3.89 -20.41 -4.81
CA ALA A 82 -2.63 -19.71 -4.56
C ALA A 82 -2.06 -18.96 -5.77
N ASP A 83 -2.29 -19.41 -7.00
CA ASP A 83 -1.74 -18.75 -8.21
C ASP A 83 -2.40 -17.41 -8.52
N ARG A 84 -3.61 -17.19 -8.00
CA ARG A 84 -4.38 -15.96 -8.21
C ARG A 84 -4.24 -14.98 -7.05
N LEU A 85 -3.36 -15.29 -6.09
CA LEU A 85 -3.17 -14.50 -4.89
C LEU A 85 -1.80 -13.85 -4.89
N TRP A 86 -1.79 -12.54 -4.66
CA TRP A 86 -0.59 -11.77 -4.46
C TRP A 86 -0.69 -10.95 -3.17
N PRO A 87 0.28 -11.07 -2.25
CA PRO A 87 1.39 -12.04 -2.24
C PRO A 87 0.87 -13.49 -2.15
N ARG A 88 1.73 -14.46 -2.50
CA ARG A 88 1.38 -15.88 -2.38
C ARG A 88 1.13 -16.30 -0.93
N PRO A 89 0.27 -17.31 -0.69
CA PRO A 89 0.11 -17.92 0.62
C PRO A 89 1.44 -18.43 1.18
N ARG A 90 1.61 -18.36 2.51
CA ARG A 90 2.84 -18.81 3.17
C ARG A 90 3.03 -20.32 3.01
N ASN A 91 4.22 -20.71 2.59
CA ASN A 91 4.75 -22.06 2.75
C ASN A 91 5.23 -22.25 4.20
N PHE A 92 4.64 -23.20 4.92
CA PHE A 92 4.92 -23.45 6.33
C PHE A 92 6.11 -24.41 6.55
N ASN A 93 6.49 -25.22 5.55
CA ASN A 93 7.47 -26.31 5.72
C ASN A 93 8.78 -25.82 6.37
N GLY A 94 9.30 -24.67 5.92
CA GLY A 94 10.57 -24.11 6.40
C GLY A 94 10.51 -23.42 7.76
N GLY A 95 9.34 -23.26 8.38
CA GLY A 95 9.21 -22.51 9.64
C GLY A 95 9.54 -21.01 9.53
N THR A 96 9.60 -20.46 8.31
CA THR A 96 9.96 -19.07 8.05
C THR A 96 8.72 -18.17 8.08
N PHE A 97 8.51 -17.46 9.18
CA PHE A 97 7.38 -16.54 9.35
C PHE A 97 7.81 -15.08 9.36
N LYS A 98 7.04 -14.23 8.66
CA LYS A 98 7.41 -12.83 8.40
C LYS A 98 7.20 -11.90 9.60
N ILE A 99 6.06 -12.02 10.30
CA ILE A 99 5.67 -11.10 11.37
C ILE A 99 5.92 -11.78 12.71
N ARG A 100 6.85 -11.24 13.51
CA ARG A 100 7.36 -11.89 14.73
C ARG A 100 7.69 -10.88 15.84
N HIS A 101 7.77 -11.38 17.07
CA HIS A 101 8.41 -10.69 18.20
C HIS A 101 9.74 -11.34 18.61
N THR A 102 10.28 -12.25 17.80
CA THR A 102 11.57 -12.92 18.04
C THR A 102 12.68 -12.36 17.17
N ALA A 103 13.95 -12.56 17.57
CA ALA A 103 15.10 -12.09 16.81
C ALA A 103 15.11 -12.64 15.36
N SER A 104 15.81 -11.94 14.46
CA SER A 104 15.87 -12.34 13.04
C SER A 104 16.33 -13.79 12.88
N GLY A 105 15.67 -14.54 11.99
CA GLY A 105 15.94 -15.96 11.77
C GLY A 105 15.25 -16.94 12.73
N GLN A 106 14.73 -16.49 13.87
CA GLN A 106 14.07 -17.37 14.84
C GLN A 106 12.57 -17.62 14.55
N LEU A 107 12.03 -18.70 15.11
CA LEU A 107 10.61 -19.05 15.04
C LEU A 107 9.72 -17.99 15.71
N PRO A 108 8.47 -17.76 15.25
CA PRO A 108 7.52 -16.89 15.94
C PRO A 108 7.09 -17.42 17.31
N LEU A 109 6.54 -16.52 18.12
CA LEU A 109 5.74 -16.88 19.28
C LEU A 109 4.36 -17.39 18.83
N ILE A 110 3.96 -18.60 19.23
CA ILE A 110 2.69 -19.19 18.77
C ILE A 110 1.49 -18.36 19.26
N ASP A 111 1.43 -18.05 20.55
CA ASP A 111 0.29 -17.38 21.19
C ASP A 111 0.21 -15.87 20.91
N VAL A 112 1.28 -15.28 20.40
CA VAL A 112 1.34 -13.84 20.10
C VAL A 112 1.41 -13.61 18.59
N ASP A 113 2.37 -14.18 17.89
CA ASP A 113 2.58 -13.86 16.48
C ASP A 113 1.63 -14.62 15.57
N LEU A 114 1.58 -15.94 15.72
CA LEU A 114 0.76 -16.78 14.85
C LEU A 114 -0.72 -16.64 15.19
N PHE A 115 -1.06 -16.60 16.48
CA PHE A 115 -2.44 -16.41 16.92
C PHE A 115 -3.02 -15.08 16.45
N GLN A 116 -2.28 -13.97 16.55
CA GLN A 116 -2.74 -12.68 16.05
C GLN A 116 -2.83 -12.65 14.51
N THR A 117 -1.96 -13.39 13.82
CA THR A 117 -1.99 -13.52 12.36
C THR A 117 -3.23 -14.27 11.88
N VAL A 118 -3.61 -15.37 12.53
CA VAL A 118 -4.85 -16.08 12.20
C VAL A 118 -6.07 -15.27 12.63
N THR A 119 -5.99 -14.62 13.79
CA THR A 119 -7.10 -13.83 14.33
C THR A 119 -7.48 -12.67 13.42
N HIS A 120 -6.53 -11.79 13.11
CA HIS A 120 -6.81 -10.55 12.39
C HIS A 120 -6.46 -10.61 10.89
N GLY A 121 -5.90 -11.72 10.42
CA GLY A 121 -5.42 -11.82 9.05
C GLY A 121 -4.15 -10.99 8.80
N LEU A 122 -3.88 -10.73 7.52
CA LEU A 122 -2.74 -9.93 7.08
C LEU A 122 -3.22 -8.90 6.04
N PRO A 123 -3.27 -7.60 6.39
CA PRO A 123 -3.55 -6.53 5.44
C PRO A 123 -2.64 -6.59 4.22
N GLY A 124 -3.15 -6.19 3.04
CA GLY A 124 -2.38 -6.29 1.79
C GLY A 124 -2.12 -7.71 1.31
N SER A 125 -2.98 -8.64 1.70
CA SER A 125 -3.00 -10.01 1.22
C SER A 125 -4.43 -10.56 1.25
N ALA A 126 -4.60 -11.74 0.66
CA ALA A 126 -5.87 -12.46 0.71
C ALA A 126 -6.07 -13.29 1.99
N MET A 127 -5.21 -13.15 3.01
CA MET A 127 -5.39 -13.82 4.30
C MET A 127 -6.40 -13.03 5.15
N PRO A 128 -7.66 -13.49 5.27
CA PRO A 128 -8.69 -12.74 5.97
C PRO A 128 -8.52 -12.84 7.50
N SER A 129 -9.24 -11.98 8.21
CA SER A 129 -9.53 -12.19 9.62
C SER A 129 -10.38 -13.45 9.80
N TRP A 130 -10.01 -14.30 10.77
CA TRP A 130 -10.81 -15.45 11.19
C TRP A 130 -11.55 -15.22 12.51
N GLU A 131 -11.36 -14.05 13.13
CA GLU A 131 -12.17 -13.61 14.24
C GLU A 131 -13.65 -13.50 13.83
N GLY A 132 -14.55 -13.95 14.71
CA GLY A 132 -15.99 -13.99 14.42
C GLY A 132 -16.43 -15.12 13.46
N ILE A 133 -15.50 -15.74 12.73
CA ILE A 133 -15.76 -16.93 11.88
C ILE A 133 -15.40 -18.22 12.62
N LEU A 134 -14.24 -18.23 13.29
CA LEU A 134 -13.75 -19.32 14.12
C LEU A 134 -13.73 -18.92 15.59
N SER A 135 -14.02 -19.87 16.48
CA SER A 135 -13.81 -19.63 17.92
C SER A 135 -12.31 -19.43 18.23
N GLU A 136 -12.00 -18.88 19.40
CA GLU A 136 -10.61 -18.83 19.87
C GLU A 136 -9.98 -20.24 19.90
N ASP A 137 -10.69 -21.22 20.46
CA ASP A 137 -10.19 -22.60 20.52
C ASP A 137 -9.92 -23.16 19.12
N GLN A 138 -10.82 -22.96 18.15
CA GLN A 138 -10.60 -23.42 16.78
C GLN A 138 -9.36 -22.76 16.12
N ARG A 139 -9.09 -21.50 16.44
CA ARG A 139 -7.88 -20.79 15.99
C ARG A 139 -6.61 -21.35 16.65
N ARG A 140 -6.67 -21.70 17.94
CA ARG A 140 -5.57 -22.37 18.64
C ARG A 140 -5.34 -23.79 18.11
N ASP A 141 -6.40 -24.51 17.84
CA ASP A 141 -6.37 -25.87 17.30
C ASP A 141 -5.69 -25.90 15.93
N VAL A 142 -6.11 -25.03 15.00
CA VAL A 142 -5.48 -24.99 13.66
C VAL A 142 -4.01 -24.62 13.75
N LEU A 143 -3.62 -23.76 14.70
CA LEU A 143 -2.21 -23.46 14.94
C LEU A 143 -1.45 -24.66 15.45
N ALA A 144 -1.99 -25.42 16.40
CA ALA A 144 -1.38 -26.66 16.88
C ALA A 144 -1.10 -27.65 15.74
N PHE A 145 -2.05 -27.80 14.80
CA PHE A 145 -1.84 -28.61 13.60
C PHE A 145 -0.76 -28.04 12.69
N VAL A 146 -0.81 -26.74 12.37
CA VAL A 146 0.18 -26.10 11.48
C VAL A 146 1.60 -26.22 12.05
N THR A 147 1.80 -25.86 13.32
CA THR A 147 3.14 -25.81 13.93
C THR A 147 3.73 -27.19 14.24
N THR A 148 2.90 -28.22 14.33
CA THR A 148 3.35 -29.59 14.65
C THR A 148 3.48 -30.48 13.40
N GLU A 149 2.54 -30.38 12.45
CA GLU A 149 2.44 -31.32 11.32
C GLU A 149 2.85 -30.71 9.97
N LEU A 150 2.75 -29.39 9.81
CA LEU A 150 3.03 -28.71 8.53
C LEU A 150 4.36 -27.95 8.51
N VAL A 151 4.90 -27.57 9.66
CA VAL A 151 6.30 -27.11 9.77
C VAL A 151 7.19 -28.34 9.87
N LYS A 152 8.13 -28.50 8.94
CA LYS A 152 8.90 -29.75 8.73
C LYS A 152 10.38 -29.59 9.03
N ASP A 153 10.93 -28.44 8.67
CA ASP A 153 12.37 -28.21 8.71
C ASP A 153 12.84 -27.69 10.08
N ARG A 154 11.90 -27.34 10.96
CA ARG A 154 12.14 -26.76 12.30
C ARG A 154 11.07 -27.24 13.29
N SER A 155 11.35 -27.13 14.59
CA SER A 155 10.43 -27.56 15.63
C SER A 155 10.50 -26.66 16.87
N TRP A 156 9.32 -26.28 17.40
CA TRP A 156 9.22 -25.63 18.71
C TRP A 156 9.51 -26.57 19.89
N GLN A 157 9.87 -27.83 19.64
CA GLN A 157 10.21 -28.81 20.66
C GLN A 157 11.71 -29.13 20.69
N ASP A 158 12.49 -28.54 19.79
CA ASP A 158 13.92 -28.81 19.66
C ASP A 158 14.76 -27.83 20.50
N ALA A 159 14.71 -27.99 21.82
CA ALA A 159 15.45 -27.13 22.75
C ALA A 159 16.98 -27.25 22.66
N GLU A 160 17.50 -28.21 21.88
CA GLU A 160 18.95 -28.35 21.64
C GLU A 160 19.43 -27.38 20.56
N PHE A 161 18.61 -27.14 19.54
CA PHE A 161 18.98 -26.32 18.37
C PHE A 161 18.17 -25.02 18.25
N GLU A 162 17.10 -24.84 19.03
CA GLU A 162 16.24 -23.66 19.01
C GLU A 162 16.23 -22.93 20.36
N GLU A 163 16.50 -21.62 20.31
CA GLU A 163 16.30 -20.68 21.41
C GLU A 163 15.49 -19.49 20.90
N LEU A 164 14.67 -18.87 21.77
CA LEU A 164 13.88 -17.69 21.42
C LEU A 164 14.39 -16.47 22.19
N ASP A 165 14.96 -15.54 21.45
CA ASP A 165 15.24 -14.18 21.89
C ASP A 165 14.00 -13.34 21.57
N VAL A 166 13.26 -12.95 22.59
CA VAL A 166 11.99 -12.24 22.50
C VAL A 166 12.21 -10.75 22.74
N LEU A 167 11.69 -9.92 21.83
CA LEU A 167 11.69 -8.48 21.94
C LEU A 167 10.78 -8.06 23.11
N GLU A 168 11.33 -7.37 24.11
CA GLU A 168 10.56 -6.80 25.23
C GLU A 168 9.80 -5.53 24.79
N LEU A 169 8.95 -5.64 23.77
CA LEU A 169 8.34 -4.50 23.07
C LEU A 169 7.60 -3.53 24.00
N ASP A 170 6.84 -4.04 24.97
CA ASP A 170 6.08 -3.18 25.89
C ASP A 170 6.98 -2.42 26.87
N LYS A 171 8.07 -3.05 27.34
CA LYS A 171 9.07 -2.39 28.19
C LYS A 171 9.82 -1.31 27.41
N LEU A 172 10.22 -1.62 26.18
CA LEU A 172 10.87 -0.66 25.28
C LEU A 172 9.94 0.49 24.91
N ALA A 173 8.64 0.21 24.71
CA ALA A 173 7.66 1.23 24.41
C ALA A 173 7.36 2.16 25.59
N ALA A 174 7.48 1.67 26.83
CA ALA A 174 7.37 2.51 28.02
C ALA A 174 8.48 3.57 28.12
N GLN A 175 9.59 3.34 27.41
CA GLN A 175 10.75 4.24 27.33
C GLN A 175 10.93 4.79 25.89
N ALA A 176 9.88 4.73 25.07
CA ALA A 176 9.95 5.17 23.68
C ALA A 176 10.26 6.66 23.57
N VAL A 177 11.01 7.02 22.52
CA VAL A 177 11.14 8.42 22.12
C VAL A 177 9.76 8.94 21.70
N PRO A 178 9.21 9.96 22.39
CA PRO A 178 7.90 10.50 22.02
C PRO A 178 7.94 11.08 20.61
N ILE A 179 6.85 10.91 19.87
CA ILE A 179 6.72 11.54 18.56
C ILE A 179 6.77 13.07 18.70
N SER A 180 7.65 13.69 17.91
CA SER A 180 7.85 15.14 17.85
C SER A 180 8.42 15.50 16.48
N ALA A 181 8.37 16.78 16.11
CA ALA A 181 9.03 17.25 14.88
C ALA A 181 10.55 16.94 14.89
N GLU A 182 11.21 17.05 16.04
CA GLU A 182 12.62 16.69 16.20
C GLU A 182 12.87 15.20 15.95
N SER A 183 12.05 14.32 16.52
CA SER A 183 12.15 12.87 16.32
C SER A 183 11.89 12.47 14.86
N ILE A 184 10.90 13.10 14.21
CA ILE A 184 10.58 12.88 12.79
C ILE A 184 11.75 13.30 11.90
N LYS A 185 12.31 14.49 12.13
CA LYS A 185 13.48 14.97 11.39
C LYS A 185 14.66 14.02 11.58
N LYS A 186 14.95 13.63 12.82
CA LYS A 186 16.04 12.69 13.11
C LYS A 186 15.84 11.34 12.44
N GLY A 187 14.62 10.80 12.47
CA GLY A 187 14.25 9.56 11.78
C GLY A 187 14.45 9.65 10.27
N SER A 188 14.14 10.79 9.65
CA SER A 188 14.35 11.01 8.22
C SER A 188 15.82 10.96 7.81
N GLU A 189 16.73 11.47 8.65
CA GLU A 189 18.17 11.38 8.41
C GLU A 189 18.64 9.92 8.55
N LEU A 190 18.14 9.23 9.57
CA LEU A 190 18.50 7.84 9.87
C LEU A 190 18.06 6.86 8.78
N VAL A 191 16.93 7.07 8.10
CA VAL A 191 16.55 6.18 6.98
C VAL A 191 17.47 6.30 5.77
N VAL A 192 18.11 7.45 5.59
CA VAL A 192 19.14 7.66 4.56
C VAL A 192 20.45 7.03 5.01
N GLU A 193 20.89 7.30 6.25
CA GLU A 193 22.11 6.75 6.83
C GLU A 193 22.12 5.21 6.85
N ASN A 194 20.99 4.61 7.21
CA ASN A 194 20.81 3.15 7.27
C ASN A 194 20.38 2.54 5.94
N LYS A 195 20.43 3.31 4.84
CA LYS A 195 20.18 2.86 3.46
C LYS A 195 18.78 2.27 3.22
N CYS A 196 17.80 2.61 4.04
CA CYS A 196 16.41 2.17 3.86
C CYS A 196 15.84 2.64 2.51
N ILE A 197 16.27 3.84 2.07
CA ILE A 197 15.85 4.46 0.81
C ILE A 197 16.28 3.67 -0.44
N GLU A 198 17.31 2.81 -0.35
CA GLU A 198 17.76 1.98 -1.49
C GLU A 198 16.65 1.04 -1.95
N CYS A 199 15.77 0.61 -1.03
CA CYS A 199 14.60 -0.21 -1.35
C CYS A 199 13.31 0.62 -1.32
N HIS A 200 13.10 1.40 -0.26
CA HIS A 200 11.83 2.10 -0.03
C HIS A 200 11.69 3.41 -0.83
N GLY A 201 12.75 3.89 -1.47
CA GLY A 201 12.76 5.17 -2.17
C GLY A 201 12.89 6.36 -1.23
N LEU A 202 13.15 7.55 -1.81
CA LEU A 202 13.37 8.78 -1.03
C LEU A 202 12.10 9.24 -0.30
N GLU A 203 10.94 9.02 -0.90
CA GLU A 203 9.65 9.34 -0.28
C GLU A 203 9.00 8.17 0.45
N GLY A 204 9.60 6.98 0.43
CA GLY A 204 9.05 5.80 1.10
C GLY A 204 7.95 5.06 0.33
N ARG A 205 7.78 5.30 -0.98
CA ARG A 205 6.73 4.65 -1.81
C ARG A 205 7.09 3.25 -2.32
N GLY A 206 8.30 2.79 -2.02
CA GLY A 206 8.81 1.49 -2.47
C GLY A 206 9.35 1.51 -3.91
N ASP A 207 9.75 2.68 -4.41
CA ASP A 207 10.24 2.91 -5.77
C ASP A 207 11.77 2.87 -5.89
N GLY A 208 12.52 2.72 -4.79
CA GLY A 208 13.99 2.69 -4.80
C GLY A 208 14.59 1.50 -5.55
N ASN A 209 14.07 0.29 -5.30
CA ASN A 209 14.48 -0.94 -5.98
C ASN A 209 13.28 -1.84 -6.30
N ALA A 210 12.26 -1.26 -6.94
CA ALA A 210 10.94 -1.84 -7.08
C ALA A 210 10.92 -3.27 -7.69
N PHE A 211 11.90 -3.69 -8.49
CA PHE A 211 11.81 -4.98 -9.21
C PHE A 211 12.93 -5.98 -8.98
N ASN A 212 14.04 -5.59 -8.33
CA ASN A 212 15.17 -6.51 -8.14
C ASN A 212 15.10 -7.29 -6.82
N LEU A 213 14.10 -7.03 -5.99
CA LEU A 213 13.93 -7.71 -4.71
C LEU A 213 13.13 -9.00 -4.89
N LYS A 214 13.68 -10.08 -4.35
CA LYS A 214 13.05 -11.39 -4.28
C LYS A 214 12.97 -11.86 -2.84
N ASP A 215 11.94 -12.62 -2.52
CA ASP A 215 11.89 -13.38 -1.28
C ASP A 215 12.73 -14.67 -1.40
N ASP A 216 12.93 -15.37 -0.28
CA ASP A 216 13.76 -16.58 -0.24
C ASP A 216 13.21 -17.72 -1.12
N TRP A 217 11.94 -17.62 -1.53
CA TRP A 217 11.28 -18.57 -2.44
C TRP A 217 11.42 -18.16 -3.92
N GLY A 218 12.11 -17.04 -4.20
CA GLY A 218 12.40 -16.55 -5.54
C GLY A 218 11.31 -15.69 -6.17
N PHE A 219 10.20 -15.43 -5.46
CA PHE A 219 9.14 -14.54 -5.93
C PHE A 219 9.54 -13.09 -5.75
N SER A 220 9.15 -12.24 -6.70
CA SER A 220 9.33 -10.80 -6.54
C SER A 220 8.63 -10.32 -5.27
N ILE A 221 9.24 -9.37 -4.55
CA ILE A 221 8.63 -8.78 -3.38
C ILE A 221 8.78 -7.27 -3.41
N GLN A 222 7.66 -6.59 -3.17
CA GLN A 222 7.62 -5.15 -3.15
C GLN A 222 7.88 -4.62 -1.74
N PRO A 223 8.76 -3.61 -1.56
CA PRO A 223 8.85 -2.87 -0.32
C PRO A 223 7.50 -2.27 0.05
N ALA A 224 7.22 -2.20 1.35
CA ALA A 224 6.03 -1.55 1.84
C ALA A 224 6.06 -0.05 1.51
N ASP A 225 4.93 0.47 1.04
CA ASP A 225 4.70 1.90 0.83
C ASP A 225 4.36 2.54 2.18
N TRP A 226 5.23 3.40 2.68
CA TRP A 226 5.10 4.07 3.97
C TRP A 226 3.94 5.06 4.03
N HIS A 227 3.41 5.46 2.87
CA HIS A 227 2.19 6.27 2.83
C HIS A 227 0.96 5.41 3.12
N LYS A 228 1.03 4.08 2.94
CA LYS A 228 -0.09 3.14 3.09
C LYS A 228 0.11 2.20 4.30
N CYS A 229 0.27 2.76 5.49
CA CYS A 229 0.51 1.96 6.71
C CYS A 229 -0.61 0.99 7.08
N TRP A 230 -1.84 1.24 6.60
CA TRP A 230 -2.96 0.28 6.69
C TRP A 230 -2.67 -1.02 5.92
N ASN A 231 -1.77 -0.96 4.94
CA ASN A 231 -1.32 -2.08 4.13
C ASN A 231 -0.08 -2.79 4.73
N PHE A 232 0.41 -2.35 5.90
CA PHE A 232 1.49 -3.04 6.61
C PHE A 232 0.95 -4.34 7.21
N ARG A 233 1.36 -5.48 6.66
CA ARG A 233 0.97 -6.83 7.10
C ARG A 233 1.08 -7.04 8.61
N GLY A 234 2.12 -6.48 9.21
CA GLY A 234 2.37 -6.59 10.65
C GLY A 234 1.62 -5.60 11.53
N SER A 235 0.90 -4.64 10.95
CA SER A 235 0.05 -3.69 11.69
C SER A 235 -1.33 -4.26 11.97
N ARG A 236 -1.79 -5.25 11.20
CA ARG A 236 -3.10 -5.89 11.35
C ARG A 236 -4.20 -4.80 11.39
N GLN A 237 -5.04 -4.77 12.43
CA GLN A 237 -6.12 -3.78 12.57
C GLN A 237 -5.68 -2.45 13.22
N ASP A 238 -4.38 -2.20 13.32
CA ASP A 238 -3.80 -1.07 14.06
C ASP A 238 -2.75 -0.32 13.22
N ALA A 239 -3.22 0.21 12.08
CA ALA A 239 -2.43 0.82 11.02
C ALA A 239 -1.47 1.94 11.47
N TYR A 240 -1.84 2.70 12.50
CA TYR A 240 -1.09 3.87 12.96
C TYR A 240 -0.26 3.62 14.22
N ASN A 241 -0.20 2.38 14.72
CA ASN A 241 0.56 2.06 15.91
C ASN A 241 2.05 1.91 15.60
N VAL A 242 2.82 2.90 16.03
CA VAL A 242 4.27 2.97 15.87
C VAL A 242 5.02 1.76 16.47
N LYS A 243 4.46 1.06 17.47
CA LYS A 243 5.06 -0.18 18.00
C LYS A 243 5.19 -1.27 16.93
N ASN A 244 4.24 -1.36 15.99
CA ASN A 244 4.29 -2.34 14.90
C ASN A 244 5.46 -2.08 13.96
N ILE A 245 5.74 -0.80 13.71
CA ILE A 245 6.85 -0.36 12.87
C ILE A 245 8.18 -0.61 13.61
N PHE A 246 8.28 -0.21 14.88
CA PHE A 246 9.44 -0.48 15.74
C PHE A 246 9.77 -1.98 15.84
N ARG A 247 8.76 -2.83 16.06
CA ARG A 247 8.90 -4.29 16.08
C ARG A 247 9.47 -4.80 14.76
N THR A 248 8.95 -4.32 13.63
CA THR A 248 9.39 -4.75 12.29
C THR A 248 10.86 -4.42 12.06
N PHE A 249 11.31 -3.21 12.44
CA PHE A 249 12.74 -2.85 12.37
C PHE A 249 13.62 -3.66 13.32
N SER A 250 13.10 -4.01 14.49
CA SER A 250 13.83 -4.75 15.51
C SER A 250 13.98 -6.24 15.19
N THR A 251 12.99 -6.82 14.55
CA THR A 251 12.93 -8.28 14.31
C THR A 251 13.30 -8.67 12.87
N GLY A 252 13.24 -7.71 11.95
CA GLY A 252 13.35 -7.98 10.52
C GLY A 252 12.17 -8.79 9.99
N ILE A 253 12.17 -9.04 8.68
CA ILE A 253 11.13 -9.84 8.02
C ILE A 253 11.76 -11.09 7.43
N ASN A 254 11.73 -12.20 8.17
CA ASN A 254 12.32 -13.47 7.71
C ASN A 254 11.78 -13.88 6.34
N GLY A 255 12.65 -14.41 5.50
CA GLY A 255 12.28 -14.79 4.14
C GLY A 255 12.24 -13.62 3.16
N THR A 256 12.69 -12.42 3.53
CA THR A 256 12.76 -11.26 2.64
C THR A 256 14.07 -10.51 2.79
N PRO A 257 14.40 -9.60 1.85
CA PRO A 257 15.59 -8.75 1.94
C PRO A 257 15.53 -7.68 3.05
N MET A 258 14.49 -7.63 3.89
CA MET A 258 14.35 -6.64 4.97
C MET A 258 14.98 -7.18 6.27
N PRO A 259 16.22 -6.77 6.63
CA PRO A 259 16.92 -7.32 7.77
C PRO A 259 16.38 -6.77 9.10
N SER A 260 16.87 -7.34 10.20
CA SER A 260 16.78 -6.68 11.50
C SER A 260 17.84 -5.58 11.59
N PHE A 261 17.48 -4.48 12.25
CA PHE A 261 18.37 -3.38 12.59
C PHE A 261 18.74 -3.36 14.08
N ALA A 262 18.41 -4.41 14.83
CA ALA A 262 18.66 -4.44 16.28
C ALA A 262 20.16 -4.44 16.65
N ASP A 263 20.99 -5.06 15.80
CA ASP A 263 22.44 -5.22 16.07
C ASP A 263 23.27 -4.04 15.59
N ASN A 264 22.74 -3.24 14.66
CA ASN A 264 23.46 -2.13 14.01
C ASN A 264 22.87 -0.75 14.31
N THR A 265 21.80 -0.67 15.12
CA THR A 265 21.21 0.60 15.56
C THR A 265 20.80 0.54 17.03
N THR A 266 20.71 1.70 17.68
CA THR A 266 20.25 1.81 19.07
C THR A 266 18.73 1.73 19.17
N VAL A 267 18.20 1.39 20.35
CA VAL A 267 16.75 1.47 20.62
C VAL A 267 16.19 2.86 20.34
N GLU A 268 16.90 3.92 20.74
CA GLU A 268 16.50 5.32 20.49
C GLU A 268 16.38 5.63 18.99
N ASN A 269 17.37 5.23 18.19
CA ASN A 269 17.37 5.45 16.74
C ASN A 269 16.22 4.69 16.06
N ARG A 270 15.94 3.45 16.49
CA ARG A 270 14.78 2.68 15.98
C ARG A 270 13.46 3.36 16.28
N TRP A 271 13.29 4.01 17.44
CA TRP A 271 12.10 4.82 17.74
C TRP A 271 12.01 6.07 16.87
N ASN A 272 13.12 6.78 16.64
CA ASN A 272 13.14 7.94 15.73
C ASN A 272 12.74 7.54 14.30
N ILE A 273 13.31 6.44 13.78
CA ILE A 273 12.94 5.90 12.46
C ILE A 273 11.46 5.50 12.45
N ALA A 274 10.97 4.80 13.48
CA ALA A 274 9.57 4.39 13.56
C ALA A 274 8.61 5.60 13.60
N ASN A 275 8.95 6.65 14.34
CA ASN A 275 8.18 7.90 14.38
C ASN A 275 8.14 8.60 13.01
N TYR A 276 9.26 8.62 12.29
CA TYR A 276 9.31 9.17 10.93
C TYR A 276 8.46 8.34 9.96
N VAL A 277 8.64 7.02 9.89
CA VAL A 277 7.84 6.17 9.01
C VAL A 277 6.35 6.24 9.36
N ALA A 278 6.02 6.29 10.66
CA ALA A 278 4.64 6.50 11.10
C ALA A 278 4.10 7.87 10.67
N SER A 279 4.90 8.93 10.64
CA SER A 279 4.41 10.27 10.26
C SER A 279 4.00 10.35 8.78
N LEU A 280 4.62 9.54 7.92
CA LEU A 280 4.30 9.44 6.48
C LEU A 280 2.99 8.71 6.17
N CYS A 281 2.46 7.89 7.09
CA CYS A 281 1.18 7.21 6.90
C CYS A 281 0.06 8.19 6.51
N GLU A 282 -0.94 7.76 5.73
CA GLU A 282 -2.01 8.63 5.23
C GLU A 282 -2.62 9.58 6.27
N ARG A 283 -2.57 10.89 5.93
CA ARG A 283 -3.09 12.00 6.76
C ARG A 283 -4.22 12.77 6.09
N ASP A 284 -4.90 13.60 6.87
CA ASP A 284 -5.91 14.57 6.41
C ASP A 284 -5.34 15.59 5.40
N VAL A 285 -4.08 15.98 5.57
CA VAL A 285 -3.32 16.83 4.65
C VAL A 285 -2.26 16.02 3.89
N ASP A 286 -1.93 16.46 2.68
CA ASP A 286 -0.80 15.93 1.91
C ASP A 286 0.40 16.84 2.16
N VAL A 287 1.50 16.27 2.66
CA VAL A 287 2.73 17.01 2.96
C VAL A 287 3.78 16.61 1.93
N ASP A 288 4.27 17.57 1.15
CA ASP A 288 5.42 17.36 0.25
C ASP A 288 6.69 17.24 1.09
N ILE A 289 7.34 16.08 1.03
CA ILE A 289 8.58 15.79 1.75
C ILE A 289 9.83 16.07 0.89
N ALA A 290 9.66 16.81 -0.21
CA ALA A 290 10.71 17.41 -1.02
C ALA A 290 11.80 16.40 -1.46
N GLY A 291 11.37 15.21 -1.90
CA GLY A 291 12.30 14.13 -2.29
C GLY A 291 13.10 13.58 -1.10
N GLY A 292 12.45 13.44 0.05
CA GLY A 292 13.01 12.87 1.29
C GLY A 292 13.79 13.86 2.17
N LYS A 293 13.86 15.15 1.82
CA LYS A 293 14.56 16.18 2.62
C LYS A 293 13.61 16.84 3.61
N VAL A 294 13.52 16.30 4.81
CA VAL A 294 12.65 16.84 5.86
C VAL A 294 13.31 18.02 6.58
N THR A 295 12.87 19.25 6.27
CA THR A 295 13.25 20.47 7.01
C THR A 295 12.49 20.55 8.34
N ASP A 296 12.81 21.55 9.18
CA ASP A 296 12.07 21.78 10.44
C ASP A 296 10.60 22.11 10.18
N GLU A 297 10.30 22.83 9.11
CA GLU A 297 8.93 23.16 8.70
C GLU A 297 8.17 21.91 8.23
N ILE A 298 8.81 21.06 7.42
CA ILE A 298 8.21 19.80 6.94
C ILE A 298 7.98 18.85 8.12
N ALA A 299 8.96 18.71 9.02
CA ALA A 299 8.83 17.87 10.21
C ALA A 299 7.67 18.33 11.10
N LYS A 300 7.50 19.65 11.26
CA LYS A 300 6.36 20.23 11.97
C LYS A 300 5.04 19.94 11.26
N ALA A 301 4.98 20.09 9.94
CA ALA A 301 3.78 19.78 9.15
C ALA A 301 3.38 18.30 9.27
N LEU A 302 4.35 17.38 9.19
CA LEU A 302 4.14 15.94 9.37
C LEU A 302 3.66 15.61 10.79
N PHE A 303 4.18 16.30 11.80
CA PHE A 303 3.75 16.13 13.19
C PHE A 303 2.32 16.63 13.45
N GLU A 304 1.93 17.74 12.83
CA GLU A 304 0.60 18.35 13.00
C GLU A 304 -0.49 17.63 12.19
N ALA A 305 -0.11 16.90 11.13
CA ALA A 305 -1.00 16.16 10.26
C ALA A 305 -1.68 14.99 10.99
N LYS A 306 -3.00 14.85 10.83
CA LYS A 306 -3.79 13.90 11.62
C LYS A 306 -4.03 12.61 10.84
N PRO A 307 -3.95 11.42 11.50
CA PRO A 307 -4.30 10.17 10.85
C PRO A 307 -5.74 10.19 10.34
N ARG A 308 -5.98 9.62 9.15
CA ARG A 308 -7.34 9.46 8.63
C ARG A 308 -8.06 8.32 9.35
N GLY A 309 -9.39 8.33 9.27
CA GLY A 309 -10.20 7.24 9.81
C GLY A 309 -9.99 5.95 9.01
N ILE A 310 -9.79 4.83 9.72
CA ILE A 310 -9.82 3.48 9.17
C ILE A 310 -11.23 2.91 9.34
N ASP A 311 -11.73 2.21 8.33
CA ASP A 311 -12.94 1.42 8.43
C ASP A 311 -12.62 0.11 9.19
N PRO A 312 -13.23 -0.13 10.37
CA PRO A 312 -12.93 -1.30 11.20
C PRO A 312 -13.39 -2.64 10.57
N LEU A 313 -14.24 -2.61 9.53
CA LEU A 313 -14.67 -3.83 8.84
C LEU A 313 -13.69 -4.28 7.77
N THR A 314 -12.98 -3.33 7.16
CA THR A 314 -12.08 -3.61 6.03
C THR A 314 -10.62 -3.38 6.35
N ASP A 315 -10.29 -2.75 7.49
CA ASP A 315 -8.95 -2.32 7.88
C ASP A 315 -8.26 -1.46 6.80
N LYS A 316 -9.08 -0.64 6.11
CA LYS A 316 -8.67 0.26 5.02
C LYS A 316 -9.10 1.70 5.31
N PRO A 317 -8.54 2.71 4.63
CA PRO A 317 -8.97 4.09 4.80
C PRO A 317 -10.46 4.24 4.50
N LYS A 318 -11.16 5.02 5.32
CA LYS A 318 -12.59 5.24 5.16
C LYS A 318 -12.87 5.93 3.83
N VAL A 319 -13.65 5.25 3.00
CA VAL A 319 -14.08 5.75 1.69
C VAL A 319 -15.33 6.61 1.82
N ASN A 320 -15.36 7.74 1.11
CA ASN A 320 -16.57 8.52 0.87
C ASN A 320 -16.89 8.48 -0.63
N PHE A 321 -18.08 7.99 -0.98
CA PHE A 321 -18.52 7.82 -2.36
C PHE A 321 -18.94 9.14 -3.05
N VAL A 322 -18.64 10.30 -2.45
CA VAL A 322 -18.89 11.62 -3.03
C VAL A 322 -17.58 12.37 -3.24
N VAL A 323 -17.30 12.75 -4.48
CA VAL A 323 -16.25 13.68 -4.91
C VAL A 323 -16.85 15.08 -5.01
N PRO A 324 -16.70 15.92 -3.98
CA PRO A 324 -17.16 17.31 -4.06
C PRO A 324 -16.25 18.11 -5.00
N SER A 325 -16.84 19.05 -5.71
CA SER A 325 -16.14 20.04 -6.53
C SER A 325 -16.53 21.43 -6.07
N LYS A 326 -15.54 22.26 -5.75
CA LYS A 326 -15.75 23.63 -5.27
C LYS A 326 -15.53 24.64 -6.39
N PHE A 327 -16.36 25.69 -6.38
CA PHE A 327 -16.24 26.81 -7.31
C PHE A 327 -14.99 27.64 -7.01
N VAL A 328 -14.25 27.98 -8.07
CA VAL A 328 -13.11 28.90 -8.07
C VAL A 328 -13.37 29.96 -9.14
N GLU A 329 -13.26 31.22 -8.74
CA GLU A 329 -13.40 32.35 -9.66
C GLU A 329 -12.16 32.47 -10.56
N GLY A 330 -12.36 32.58 -11.87
CA GLY A 330 -11.28 32.77 -12.85
C GLY A 330 -10.55 31.49 -13.26
N GLU A 331 -9.23 31.59 -13.46
CA GLU A 331 -8.42 30.48 -13.96
C GLU A 331 -8.29 29.36 -12.93
N LEU A 332 -8.43 28.11 -13.38
CA LEU A 332 -8.29 26.94 -12.51
C LEU A 332 -6.80 26.65 -12.21
N PRO A 333 -6.47 26.08 -11.04
CA PRO A 333 -5.10 25.74 -10.69
C PRO A 333 -4.43 24.80 -11.69
N VAL A 334 -3.16 25.07 -12.00
CA VAL A 334 -2.33 24.22 -12.85
C VAL A 334 -1.27 23.44 -12.07
N ASP A 335 -0.98 23.88 -10.85
CA ASP A 335 -0.03 23.25 -9.93
C ASP A 335 -0.79 22.47 -8.84
N GLN A 336 -0.26 21.32 -8.43
CA GLN A 336 -0.88 20.43 -7.46
C GLN A 336 -0.84 20.96 -6.01
N PHE A 337 0.05 21.91 -5.72
CA PHE A 337 0.24 22.52 -4.40
C PHE A 337 -0.41 23.90 -4.28
N ASP A 338 -1.13 24.37 -5.31
CA ASP A 338 -1.90 25.59 -5.24
C ASP A 338 -2.87 25.58 -4.03
N GLU A 339 -2.84 26.65 -3.25
CA GLU A 339 -3.64 26.79 -2.02
C GLU A 339 -5.14 26.59 -2.24
N ARG A 340 -5.64 26.83 -3.46
CA ARG A 340 -7.05 26.63 -3.82
C ARG A 340 -7.48 25.17 -3.73
N TRP A 341 -6.56 24.21 -3.91
CA TRP A 341 -6.85 22.79 -3.67
C TRP A 341 -7.20 22.48 -2.21
N LYS A 342 -6.81 23.34 -1.26
CA LYS A 342 -7.16 23.18 0.16
C LYS A 342 -8.64 23.51 0.45
N ALA A 343 -9.35 24.16 -0.48
CA ALA A 343 -10.78 24.40 -0.37
C ALA A 343 -11.61 23.12 -0.44
N VAL A 344 -11.02 22.02 -0.94
CA VAL A 344 -11.66 20.72 -1.09
C VAL A 344 -10.79 19.61 -0.50
N GLU A 345 -11.40 18.78 0.33
CA GLU A 345 -10.72 17.60 0.88
C GLU A 345 -10.47 16.58 -0.24
N ARG A 346 -9.28 15.97 -0.26
CA ARG A 346 -8.99 14.86 -1.18
C ARG A 346 -9.83 13.63 -0.83
N ARG A 347 -10.36 12.98 -1.86
CA ARG A 347 -11.16 11.76 -1.75
C ARG A 347 -10.34 10.56 -2.18
N ILE A 348 -10.38 9.51 -1.37
CA ILE A 348 -9.81 8.22 -1.75
C ILE A 348 -10.83 7.47 -2.60
N VAL A 349 -10.39 7.06 -3.79
CA VAL A 349 -11.09 6.14 -4.66
C VAL A 349 -10.43 4.78 -4.49
N ALA A 350 -11.16 3.82 -3.93
CA ALA A 350 -10.66 2.46 -3.78
C ALA A 350 -10.64 1.77 -5.14
N ILE A 351 -9.51 1.13 -5.45
CA ILE A 351 -9.28 0.43 -6.71
C ILE A 351 -9.11 -1.07 -6.41
N GLY A 352 -9.84 -1.90 -7.17
CA GLY A 352 -9.65 -3.34 -7.19
C GLY A 352 -9.29 -3.80 -8.59
N GLY A 353 -8.56 -4.92 -8.71
CA GLY A 353 -8.33 -5.51 -10.03
C GLY A 353 -9.63 -6.00 -10.67
N GLN A 354 -9.81 -5.77 -11.97
CA GLN A 354 -10.92 -6.34 -12.72
C GLN A 354 -10.76 -7.87 -12.82
N ILE A 355 -11.66 -8.63 -12.20
CA ILE A 355 -11.64 -10.10 -12.22
C ILE A 355 -12.89 -10.74 -12.86
N THR A 356 -13.80 -9.94 -13.41
CA THR A 356 -15.06 -10.42 -13.99
C THR A 356 -14.96 -10.80 -15.47
N HIS A 357 -14.07 -10.15 -16.23
CA HIS A 357 -13.86 -10.41 -17.67
C HIS A 357 -12.37 -10.56 -17.97
N LYS A 358 -12.03 -11.44 -18.93
CA LYS A 358 -10.65 -11.66 -19.37
C LYS A 358 -10.16 -10.48 -20.23
N PRO A 359 -8.84 -10.17 -20.28
CA PRO A 359 -7.82 -10.61 -19.35
C PRO A 359 -8.00 -10.00 -17.95
N ARG A 360 -8.03 -10.84 -16.92
CA ARG A 360 -8.26 -10.42 -15.53
C ARG A 360 -6.99 -9.89 -14.88
N ASN A 361 -7.16 -8.87 -14.04
CA ASN A 361 -6.10 -8.35 -13.18
C ASN A 361 -6.21 -8.97 -11.77
N PHE A 362 -5.72 -10.20 -11.61
CA PHE A 362 -5.66 -10.86 -10.29
C PHE A 362 -4.60 -10.25 -9.36
N VAL A 363 -3.60 -9.57 -9.94
CA VAL A 363 -2.48 -9.00 -9.22
C VAL A 363 -2.44 -7.50 -9.45
N ASN A 364 -3.44 -6.82 -8.91
CA ASN A 364 -3.50 -5.37 -8.94
C ASN A 364 -2.45 -4.77 -7.98
N ARG A 365 -1.65 -3.82 -8.47
CA ARG A 365 -0.62 -3.13 -7.67
C ARG A 365 -1.05 -1.75 -7.17
N ILE A 366 -2.16 -1.22 -7.70
CA ILE A 366 -2.69 0.10 -7.37
C ILE A 366 -3.94 -0.07 -6.50
N ASP A 367 -3.80 0.12 -5.19
CA ASP A 367 -4.91 -0.04 -4.23
C ASP A 367 -5.93 1.12 -4.24
N ASP A 368 -5.50 2.31 -4.66
CA ASP A 368 -6.27 3.54 -4.53
C ASP A 368 -5.77 4.65 -5.45
N VAL A 369 -6.68 5.61 -5.73
CA VAL A 369 -6.40 6.88 -6.40
C VAL A 369 -6.96 8.02 -5.55
N TRP A 370 -6.17 9.04 -5.30
CA TRP A 370 -6.61 10.29 -4.69
C TRP A 370 -7.21 11.22 -5.74
N VAL A 371 -8.39 11.76 -5.47
CA VAL A 371 -9.10 12.69 -6.35
C VAL A 371 -9.41 13.99 -5.63
N ARG A 372 -9.10 15.12 -6.28
CA ARG A 372 -9.65 16.44 -5.96
C ARG A 372 -10.34 17.02 -7.18
N SER A 373 -11.35 17.85 -6.95
CA SER A 373 -12.11 18.48 -8.01
C SER A 373 -12.35 19.95 -7.69
N LEU A 374 -12.11 20.82 -8.67
CA LEU A 374 -12.45 22.24 -8.65
C LEU A 374 -13.13 22.59 -9.97
N TYR A 375 -13.95 23.63 -9.98
CA TYR A 375 -14.61 24.07 -11.20
C TYR A 375 -14.76 25.60 -11.24
N ASN A 376 -14.85 26.17 -12.43
CA ASN A 376 -15.17 27.58 -12.64
C ASN A 376 -16.46 27.71 -13.46
N GLU A 377 -16.70 28.85 -14.12
CA GLU A 377 -17.92 29.08 -14.89
C GLU A 377 -18.08 28.16 -16.10
N THR A 378 -16.97 27.60 -16.61
CA THR A 378 -16.94 26.90 -17.91
C THR A 378 -16.32 25.51 -17.85
N HIS A 379 -15.41 25.25 -16.92
CA HIS A 379 -14.63 24.01 -16.85
C HIS A 379 -14.66 23.37 -15.46
N LEU A 380 -14.54 22.05 -15.46
CA LEU A 380 -14.20 21.21 -14.34
C LEU A 380 -12.74 20.79 -14.46
N THR A 381 -11.98 20.84 -13.37
CA THR A 381 -10.63 20.28 -13.29
C THR A 381 -10.58 19.21 -12.21
N LEU A 382 -10.13 18.02 -12.60
CA LEU A 382 -9.91 16.87 -11.75
C LEU A 382 -8.41 16.64 -11.60
N MET A 383 -7.94 16.54 -10.36
CA MET A 383 -6.57 16.13 -10.04
C MET A 383 -6.60 14.72 -9.49
N PHE A 384 -5.80 13.86 -10.10
CA PHE A 384 -5.59 12.47 -9.75
C PHE A 384 -4.17 12.28 -9.24
N GLN A 385 -4.03 11.55 -8.13
CA GLN A 385 -2.72 11.12 -7.64
C GLN A 385 -2.79 9.67 -7.20
N TRP A 386 -1.85 8.84 -7.66
CA TRP A 386 -1.73 7.46 -7.19
C TRP A 386 -0.26 7.08 -7.08
N ASP A 387 0.03 6.20 -6.13
CA ASP A 387 1.36 5.68 -5.92
C ASP A 387 1.62 4.56 -6.93
N ASP A 388 2.61 4.76 -7.78
CA ASP A 388 3.09 3.84 -8.81
C ASP A 388 4.62 3.82 -8.73
N ARG A 389 5.16 2.64 -8.46
CA ARG A 389 6.61 2.46 -8.27
C ARG A 389 7.39 2.68 -9.57
N THR A 390 6.69 2.77 -10.69
CA THR A 390 7.25 2.92 -12.02
C THR A 390 6.69 4.10 -12.78
N LYS A 391 7.54 4.63 -13.65
CA LYS A 391 7.11 5.44 -14.79
C LYS A 391 7.08 4.55 -16.02
N SER A 392 5.97 3.89 -16.26
CA SER A 392 5.81 2.98 -17.39
C SER A 392 5.37 3.76 -18.62
N ILE A 393 6.25 3.84 -19.61
CA ILE A 393 5.96 4.36 -20.94
C ILE A 393 6.31 3.26 -21.92
N GLN A 394 5.33 2.88 -22.73
CA GLN A 394 5.47 1.93 -23.81
C GLN A 394 6.47 2.48 -24.84
N LYS A 395 7.54 1.72 -25.11
CA LYS A 395 8.63 2.15 -26.03
C LYS A 395 8.47 1.61 -27.44
N ASP A 396 7.92 0.41 -27.55
CA ASP A 396 7.75 -0.27 -28.82
C ASP A 396 6.42 0.14 -29.44
N GLY A 397 6.41 0.37 -30.74
CA GLY A 397 5.18 0.57 -31.49
C GLY A 397 4.30 -0.69 -31.39
N VAL A 398 3.00 -0.47 -31.33
CA VAL A 398 2.02 -1.55 -31.21
C VAL A 398 0.98 -1.44 -32.29
N ASP A 399 0.47 -2.60 -32.70
CA ASP A 399 -0.43 -2.74 -33.85
C ASP A 399 -1.91 -2.59 -33.46
N TRP A 400 -2.18 -2.09 -32.24
CA TRP A 400 -3.53 -1.80 -31.75
C TRP A 400 -3.71 -0.31 -31.46
N GLU A 401 -4.94 0.12 -31.54
CA GLU A 401 -5.33 1.52 -31.34
C GLU A 401 -5.72 1.80 -29.88
N PRO A 402 -5.62 3.05 -29.39
CA PRO A 402 -5.94 3.41 -28.01
C PRO A 402 -7.40 3.13 -27.56
N TYR A 403 -8.31 3.05 -28.53
CA TYR A 403 -9.73 2.72 -28.34
C TYR A 403 -10.00 1.20 -28.28
N GLU A 404 -9.08 0.36 -28.74
CA GLU A 404 -9.23 -1.08 -28.66
C GLU A 404 -9.06 -1.56 -27.22
N VAL A 405 -10.04 -2.32 -26.73
CA VAL A 405 -10.06 -2.78 -25.33
C VAL A 405 -9.85 -4.29 -25.20
N ASN A 406 -10.15 -5.03 -26.26
CA ASN A 406 -10.09 -6.48 -26.34
C ASN A 406 -8.85 -6.93 -27.11
N LEU A 407 -7.70 -6.94 -26.45
CA LEU A 407 -6.41 -7.10 -27.13
C LEU A 407 -5.98 -8.57 -27.34
N GLU A 408 -6.93 -9.50 -27.37
CA GLU A 408 -6.64 -10.95 -27.51
C GLU A 408 -6.05 -11.28 -28.89
N ASP A 409 -6.51 -10.60 -29.94
CA ASP A 409 -6.01 -10.75 -31.31
C ASP A 409 -4.55 -10.28 -31.46
N TYR A 410 -4.08 -9.45 -30.52
CA TYR A 410 -2.69 -8.96 -30.43
C TYR A 410 -1.82 -9.81 -29.48
N GLY A 411 -2.31 -10.96 -29.03
CA GLY A 411 -1.60 -11.87 -28.14
C GLY A 411 -1.63 -11.46 -26.66
N ILE A 412 -2.39 -10.42 -26.30
CA ILE A 412 -2.58 -10.02 -24.91
C ILE A 412 -3.74 -10.83 -24.33
N VAL A 413 -3.42 -12.06 -23.96
CA VAL A 413 -4.36 -13.01 -23.38
C VAL A 413 -4.07 -13.21 -21.89
N GLU A 414 -5.12 -13.59 -21.15
CA GLU A 414 -4.93 -14.00 -19.77
C GLU A 414 -4.04 -15.24 -19.70
N GLN A 415 -2.98 -15.18 -18.90
CA GLN A 415 -2.18 -16.36 -18.62
C GLN A 415 -3.00 -17.34 -17.79
N GLU A 416 -3.17 -18.56 -18.30
CA GLU A 416 -3.74 -19.64 -17.52
C GLU A 416 -2.88 -19.86 -16.26
N PRO A 417 -3.48 -20.04 -15.07
CA PRO A 417 -2.73 -20.27 -13.86
C PRO A 417 -1.82 -21.49 -14.04
N GLY A 418 -0.54 -21.32 -13.71
CA GLY A 418 0.44 -22.39 -13.84
C GLY A 418 0.07 -23.65 -13.06
N GLY A 419 -0.64 -23.54 -11.94
CA GLY A 419 -0.78 -24.61 -10.96
C GLY A 419 0.54 -24.88 -10.24
N SER A 420 0.49 -25.58 -9.10
CA SER A 420 1.62 -26.38 -8.64
C SER A 420 1.77 -27.59 -9.56
N LYS A 421 2.42 -27.42 -10.71
CA LYS A 421 2.58 -28.53 -11.67
C LYS A 421 3.41 -29.68 -11.11
N PHE A 422 4.23 -29.44 -10.07
CA PHE A 422 5.08 -30.46 -9.46
C PHE A 422 5.18 -30.29 -7.94
N ALA A 423 5.18 -31.40 -7.22
CA ALA A 423 5.26 -31.45 -5.75
C ALA A 423 6.65 -31.04 -5.20
N ASP A 424 7.65 -30.88 -6.07
CA ASP A 424 9.05 -30.55 -5.78
C ASP A 424 9.49 -29.18 -6.34
N ASP A 425 8.60 -28.42 -6.98
CA ASP A 425 8.92 -27.08 -7.51
C ASP A 425 8.52 -25.97 -6.53
N THR A 426 9.43 -25.65 -5.61
CA THR A 426 9.24 -24.58 -4.61
C THR A 426 9.27 -23.17 -5.19
N THR A 427 9.74 -23.02 -6.44
CA THR A 427 9.93 -21.72 -7.10
C THR A 427 8.76 -21.30 -7.98
N HIS A 428 7.92 -22.26 -8.38
CA HIS A 428 6.73 -22.06 -9.21
C HIS A 428 6.97 -21.06 -10.37
N PRO A 429 7.92 -21.32 -11.28
CA PRO A 429 8.35 -20.38 -12.32
C PRO A 429 7.24 -20.07 -13.33
N ASP A 430 6.24 -20.94 -13.40
CA ASP A 430 5.05 -20.77 -14.25
C ASP A 430 3.93 -19.93 -13.62
N SER A 431 4.01 -19.63 -12.32
CA SER A 431 2.97 -18.87 -11.60
C SER A 431 2.86 -17.42 -12.08
N LEU A 432 1.66 -16.83 -11.94
CA LEU A 432 1.44 -15.41 -12.24
C LEU A 432 2.38 -14.51 -11.41
N ALA A 433 2.66 -14.92 -10.18
CA ALA A 433 3.59 -14.29 -9.25
C ALA A 433 5.04 -14.25 -9.79
N ALA A 434 5.53 -15.36 -10.35
CA ALA A 434 6.90 -15.44 -10.88
C ALA A 434 7.08 -14.62 -12.17
N LYS A 435 6.02 -14.49 -12.98
CA LYS A 435 6.05 -13.77 -14.27
C LYS A 435 5.83 -12.26 -14.15
N GLN A 436 5.58 -11.75 -12.95
CA GLN A 436 5.08 -10.39 -12.77
C GLN A 436 6.02 -9.27 -13.21
N ASN A 437 7.33 -9.52 -13.24
CA ASN A 437 8.33 -8.55 -13.72
C ASN A 437 8.82 -8.89 -15.14
N SER A 438 8.13 -9.80 -15.84
CA SER A 438 8.47 -10.24 -17.20
C SER A 438 7.41 -9.87 -18.24
N TYR A 439 6.33 -9.19 -17.81
CA TYR A 439 5.33 -8.70 -18.74
C TYR A 439 5.92 -7.64 -19.66
N GLN A 440 5.37 -7.56 -20.87
CA GLN A 440 5.55 -6.39 -21.71
C GLN A 440 5.09 -5.15 -20.93
N VAL A 441 5.90 -4.10 -20.98
CA VAL A 441 5.60 -2.83 -20.33
C VAL A 441 4.70 -2.01 -21.24
N PHE A 442 3.53 -1.64 -20.73
CA PHE A 442 2.58 -0.73 -21.37
C PHE A 442 2.69 0.68 -20.77
N ASN A 443 1.89 1.61 -21.27
CA ASN A 443 1.75 2.92 -20.64
C ASN A 443 1.01 2.78 -19.31
N ASP A 444 1.48 3.46 -18.27
CA ASP A 444 0.61 3.77 -17.14
C ASP A 444 -0.55 4.64 -17.66
N GLY A 445 -1.70 4.58 -17.00
CA GLY A 445 -2.85 5.32 -17.46
C GLY A 445 -3.90 5.51 -16.39
N ILE A 446 -4.74 6.53 -16.62
CA ILE A 446 -5.93 6.75 -15.82
C ILE A 446 -7.08 7.17 -16.74
N ALA A 447 -8.26 6.66 -16.47
CA ALA A 447 -9.48 7.10 -17.12
C ALA A 447 -10.57 7.33 -16.09
N PHE A 448 -11.48 8.22 -16.43
CA PHE A 448 -12.75 8.36 -15.71
C PHE A 448 -13.90 8.36 -16.70
N GLN A 449 -15.00 7.73 -16.31
CA GLN A 449 -16.21 7.70 -17.12
C GLN A 449 -17.37 8.38 -16.41
N MET A 450 -18.25 9.00 -17.17
CA MET A 450 -19.54 9.54 -16.72
C MET A 450 -20.64 9.17 -17.73
N PRO A 451 -21.89 8.96 -17.29
CA PRO A 451 -22.98 8.70 -18.23
C PRO A 451 -23.33 9.96 -19.04
N ILE A 452 -23.40 9.85 -20.37
CA ILE A 452 -23.70 10.97 -21.28
C ILE A 452 -25.02 11.65 -20.89
N LYS A 453 -26.10 10.87 -20.77
CA LYS A 453 -27.42 11.34 -20.34
C LYS A 453 -27.79 10.90 -18.93
N PHE A 454 -26.91 11.14 -17.96
CA PHE A 454 -27.16 10.67 -16.59
C PHE A 454 -28.48 11.20 -15.98
N GLN A 455 -28.98 12.35 -16.45
CA GLN A 455 -30.24 12.96 -16.02
C GLN A 455 -31.47 12.14 -16.41
N GLU A 456 -31.36 11.38 -17.50
CA GLU A 456 -32.45 10.56 -18.05
C GLU A 456 -32.44 9.13 -17.50
N LEU A 457 -31.43 8.80 -16.67
CA LEU A 457 -31.35 7.47 -16.05
C LEU A 457 -32.57 7.23 -15.16
N PRO A 458 -33.37 6.18 -15.42
CA PRO A 458 -34.51 5.87 -14.58
C PRO A 458 -34.01 5.40 -13.22
N ALA A 459 -34.32 6.13 -12.14
CA ALA A 459 -33.93 5.70 -10.80
C ALA A 459 -34.53 4.31 -10.48
N PRO A 460 -33.77 3.36 -9.89
CA PRO A 460 -32.41 3.48 -9.34
C PRO A 460 -31.28 3.02 -10.30
N ARG A 461 -31.54 2.96 -11.60
CA ARG A 461 -30.61 2.41 -12.60
C ARG A 461 -29.36 3.28 -12.75
N LYS A 462 -28.21 2.63 -12.79
CA LYS A 462 -26.94 3.19 -13.24
C LYS A 462 -26.58 2.52 -14.57
N PRO A 463 -25.77 3.15 -15.44
CA PRO A 463 -25.20 2.43 -16.58
C PRO A 463 -24.39 1.25 -16.07
N ARG A 464 -24.04 0.33 -16.97
CA ARG A 464 -23.05 -0.69 -16.61
C ARG A 464 -21.77 -0.02 -16.16
N TYR A 465 -21.24 -0.52 -15.04
CA TYR A 465 -20.02 0.02 -14.42
C TYR A 465 -18.80 -0.10 -15.34
N PHE A 466 -18.81 -1.07 -16.27
CA PHE A 466 -17.85 -1.23 -17.34
C PHE A 466 -18.39 -0.60 -18.61
N TRP A 467 -17.91 0.61 -18.91
CA TRP A 467 -18.05 1.32 -20.19
C TRP A 467 -19.47 1.36 -20.78
N GLY A 468 -20.49 1.43 -19.92
CA GLY A 468 -21.87 1.64 -20.36
C GLY A 468 -22.50 0.44 -21.08
N ASP A 469 -23.63 0.72 -21.73
CA ASP A 469 -24.31 -0.19 -22.65
C ASP A 469 -24.95 0.62 -23.78
N GLU A 470 -25.43 -0.03 -24.85
CA GLU A 470 -26.08 0.64 -25.99
C GLU A 470 -27.24 1.58 -25.58
N THR A 471 -27.93 1.29 -24.46
CA THR A 471 -29.04 2.14 -23.98
C THR A 471 -28.54 3.33 -23.18
N PHE A 472 -27.44 3.15 -22.43
CA PHE A 472 -26.84 4.15 -21.56
C PHE A 472 -25.33 4.22 -21.80
N PRO A 473 -24.91 4.86 -22.91
CA PRO A 473 -23.50 5.04 -23.20
C PRO A 473 -22.83 6.00 -22.21
N VAL A 474 -21.52 5.91 -22.13
CA VAL A 474 -20.70 6.71 -21.21
C VAL A 474 -19.65 7.51 -21.97
N ASP A 475 -19.39 8.71 -21.47
CA ASP A 475 -18.28 9.60 -21.84
C ASP A 475 -17.06 9.18 -21.04
N ILE A 476 -15.94 8.89 -21.71
CA ILE A 476 -14.69 8.44 -21.10
C ILE A 476 -13.58 9.40 -21.49
N ALA A 477 -12.94 10.03 -20.51
CA ALA A 477 -11.65 10.70 -20.71
C ALA A 477 -10.54 9.78 -20.21
N LYS A 478 -9.60 9.44 -21.09
CA LYS A 478 -8.48 8.52 -20.78
C LYS A 478 -7.16 9.19 -21.12
N TRP A 479 -6.26 9.19 -20.14
CA TRP A 479 -4.89 9.63 -20.26
C TRP A 479 -3.94 8.44 -20.17
N THR A 480 -2.85 8.49 -20.94
CA THR A 480 -1.74 7.54 -20.89
C THR A 480 -0.38 8.24 -20.74
N ALA A 481 0.59 7.54 -20.15
CA ALA A 481 1.89 8.07 -19.74
C ALA A 481 2.79 8.58 -20.87
N ASP A 482 2.49 8.25 -22.12
CA ASP A 482 3.08 8.83 -23.32
C ASP A 482 2.59 10.26 -23.62
N GLY A 483 1.66 10.77 -22.82
CA GLY A 483 1.12 12.12 -22.92
C GLY A 483 -0.19 12.20 -23.69
N ASN A 484 -0.73 11.08 -24.16
CA ASN A 484 -2.00 11.07 -24.88
C ASN A 484 -3.17 11.29 -23.91
N LEU A 485 -4.09 12.19 -24.27
CA LEU A 485 -5.35 12.42 -23.57
C LEU A 485 -6.46 12.48 -24.62
N MET A 486 -7.36 11.51 -24.56
CA MET A 486 -8.41 11.32 -25.56
C MET A 486 -9.77 11.16 -24.88
N ALA A 487 -10.81 11.57 -25.60
CA ALA A 487 -12.19 11.32 -25.26
C ALA A 487 -12.75 10.17 -26.08
N TYR A 488 -13.54 9.31 -25.44
CA TYR A 488 -14.20 8.19 -26.09
C TYR A 488 -15.64 8.03 -25.62
N MET A 489 -16.48 7.39 -26.45
CA MET A 489 -17.75 6.84 -26.02
C MET A 489 -17.59 5.35 -25.72
N GLY A 490 -18.05 4.92 -24.54
CA GLY A 490 -18.22 3.52 -24.20
C GLY A 490 -19.67 3.08 -24.36
N SER A 491 -19.89 1.96 -25.04
CA SER A 491 -21.22 1.35 -25.25
C SER A 491 -21.29 -0.12 -24.82
N GLY A 492 -20.25 -0.62 -24.14
CA GLY A 492 -20.16 -2.00 -23.69
C GLY A 492 -18.75 -2.37 -23.22
N TRP A 493 -18.66 -3.47 -22.48
CA TRP A 493 -17.39 -3.99 -21.95
C TRP A 493 -16.61 -4.85 -22.97
N ASP A 494 -17.32 -5.31 -23.99
CA ASP A 494 -16.88 -6.16 -25.08
C ASP A 494 -16.87 -5.42 -26.43
N MET A 495 -17.05 -4.11 -26.40
CA MET A 495 -16.98 -3.23 -27.55
C MET A 495 -15.74 -2.36 -27.42
N ASP A 496 -15.05 -2.13 -28.53
CA ASP A 496 -14.03 -1.09 -28.58
C ASP A 496 -14.68 0.27 -28.35
N LEU A 497 -13.89 1.19 -27.82
CA LEU A 497 -14.37 2.54 -27.59
C LEU A 497 -14.56 3.27 -28.93
N GLU A 498 -15.48 4.21 -28.99
CA GLU A 498 -15.64 5.07 -30.16
C GLU A 498 -14.91 6.39 -29.91
N ASP A 499 -14.00 6.76 -30.81
CA ASP A 499 -13.25 8.01 -30.74
C ASP A 499 -14.17 9.23 -30.81
N ARG A 500 -13.84 10.25 -30.01
CA ARG A 500 -14.57 11.52 -29.96
C ARG A 500 -13.59 12.68 -30.15
N ASP A 501 -13.14 12.87 -31.38
CA ASP A 501 -12.12 13.87 -31.73
C ASP A 501 -12.56 15.29 -31.36
N ASP A 502 -13.82 15.62 -31.59
CA ASP A 502 -14.43 16.91 -31.30
C ASP A 502 -14.42 17.26 -29.80
N PHE A 503 -14.66 16.27 -28.94
CA PHE A 503 -14.58 16.44 -27.50
C PHE A 503 -13.14 16.34 -26.99
N THR A 504 -12.30 15.55 -27.64
CA THR A 504 -10.86 15.45 -27.36
C THR A 504 -10.18 16.81 -27.46
N GLU A 505 -10.49 17.61 -28.49
CA GLU A 505 -9.97 18.97 -28.65
C GLU A 505 -10.35 19.92 -27.49
N GLN A 506 -11.41 19.59 -26.74
CA GLN A 506 -11.90 20.39 -25.61
C GLN A 506 -11.29 19.94 -24.27
N LEU A 507 -10.70 18.74 -24.21
CA LEU A 507 -9.96 18.27 -23.06
C LEU A 507 -8.61 18.98 -22.96
N LYS A 508 -8.18 19.24 -21.72
CA LYS A 508 -6.87 19.85 -21.45
C LYS A 508 -6.11 18.99 -20.46
N LEU A 509 -4.97 18.48 -20.90
CA LEU A 509 -3.95 17.92 -20.01
C LEU A 509 -3.19 19.06 -19.37
N VAL A 510 -3.60 19.46 -18.17
CA VAL A 510 -3.00 20.59 -17.45
C VAL A 510 -1.65 20.20 -16.87
N LYS A 511 -1.56 18.97 -16.34
CA LYS A 511 -0.32 18.41 -15.78
C LYS A 511 -0.35 16.89 -15.89
N ALA A 512 0.82 16.31 -16.17
CA ALA A 512 1.08 14.88 -16.01
C ALA A 512 2.55 14.71 -15.61
N GLU A 513 2.78 14.30 -14.36
CA GLU A 513 4.12 14.16 -13.80
C GLU A 513 4.19 12.90 -12.95
N TRP A 514 5.21 12.07 -13.23
CA TRP A 514 5.64 11.03 -12.31
C TRP A 514 6.86 11.52 -11.56
N LYS A 515 6.80 11.48 -10.24
CA LYS A 515 7.90 11.89 -9.37
C LYS A 515 7.89 11.03 -8.09
N ASP A 516 9.05 10.48 -7.75
CA ASP A 516 9.32 9.75 -6.50
C ASP A 516 8.23 8.71 -6.16
N GLY A 517 7.85 7.89 -7.16
CA GLY A 517 6.89 6.80 -6.98
C GLY A 517 5.42 7.20 -7.00
N ARG A 518 5.08 8.41 -7.46
CA ARG A 518 3.70 8.90 -7.55
C ARG A 518 3.44 9.61 -8.87
N TRP A 519 2.33 9.26 -9.51
CA TRP A 519 1.75 10.03 -10.60
C TRP A 519 0.88 11.17 -10.07
N THR A 520 0.97 12.32 -10.71
CA THR A 520 0.04 13.45 -10.54
C THR A 520 -0.45 13.88 -11.92
N VAL A 521 -1.74 13.70 -12.16
CA VAL A 521 -2.39 14.01 -13.44
C VAL A 521 -3.54 14.99 -13.20
N ILE A 522 -3.53 16.12 -13.89
CA ILE A 522 -4.57 17.14 -13.81
C ILE A 522 -5.22 17.25 -15.19
N ILE A 523 -6.50 16.92 -15.27
CA ILE A 523 -7.30 16.96 -16.49
C ILE A 523 -8.41 17.99 -16.30
N SER A 524 -8.56 18.89 -17.29
CA SER A 524 -9.68 19.82 -17.35
C SER A 524 -10.59 19.48 -18.53
N ARG A 525 -11.90 19.57 -18.31
CA ARG A 525 -12.93 19.39 -19.33
C ARG A 525 -13.98 20.50 -19.23
N PRO A 526 -14.70 20.83 -20.31
CA PRO A 526 -15.84 21.74 -20.23
C PRO A 526 -16.94 21.16 -19.33
N LEU A 527 -17.71 22.04 -18.66
CA LEU A 527 -18.89 21.63 -17.90
C LEU A 527 -20.02 21.15 -18.82
N LYS A 528 -20.14 21.80 -19.97
CA LYS A 528 -21.27 21.67 -20.89
C LYS A 528 -20.71 21.54 -22.29
N ALA A 529 -21.21 20.57 -23.04
CA ALA A 529 -20.92 20.36 -24.45
C ALA A 529 -22.20 19.88 -25.14
N ASP A 530 -22.13 19.01 -26.15
CA ASP A 530 -23.32 18.52 -26.82
C ASP A 530 -24.15 17.65 -25.85
N TYR A 531 -25.42 17.99 -25.63
CA TYR A 531 -26.25 17.27 -24.67
C TYR A 531 -26.56 15.83 -25.11
N GLU A 532 -26.56 15.58 -26.43
CA GLU A 532 -26.87 14.26 -26.99
C GLU A 532 -25.67 13.33 -26.93
N GLU A 533 -24.46 13.87 -27.01
CA GLU A 533 -23.21 13.10 -27.17
C GLU A 533 -22.28 13.17 -25.95
N ASP A 534 -22.37 14.23 -25.13
CA ASP A 534 -21.50 14.47 -23.97
C ASP A 534 -22.20 14.40 -22.62
N THR A 535 -21.42 14.06 -21.58
CA THR A 535 -21.88 14.29 -20.21
C THR A 535 -22.02 15.78 -19.92
N TYR A 536 -23.27 16.24 -19.78
CA TYR A 536 -23.60 17.61 -19.42
C TYR A 536 -23.62 17.81 -17.90
N ILE A 537 -22.62 18.46 -17.33
CA ILE A 537 -22.46 18.63 -15.87
C ILE A 537 -23.37 19.72 -15.33
N GLU A 538 -24.27 19.33 -14.42
CA GLU A 538 -25.17 20.22 -13.71
C GLU A 538 -24.75 20.45 -12.26
N LEU A 539 -24.89 21.71 -11.82
CA LEU A 539 -24.61 22.10 -10.44
C LEU A 539 -25.58 21.44 -9.45
N GLY A 540 -25.05 20.98 -8.32
CA GLY A 540 -25.81 20.38 -7.23
C GLY A 540 -26.39 18.99 -7.52
N LYS A 541 -26.11 18.39 -8.68
CA LYS A 541 -26.52 17.02 -9.00
C LYS A 541 -25.45 16.01 -8.59
N TYR A 542 -25.89 14.77 -8.35
CA TYR A 542 -25.03 13.63 -8.08
C TYR A 542 -24.72 12.89 -9.39
N ILE A 543 -23.61 13.25 -10.02
CA ILE A 543 -23.22 12.70 -11.32
C ILE A 543 -22.45 11.41 -11.09
N PRO A 544 -22.94 10.24 -11.56
CA PRO A 544 -22.20 8.99 -11.43
C PRO A 544 -20.85 9.09 -12.12
N ILE A 545 -19.79 8.63 -11.46
CA ILE A 545 -18.43 8.58 -12.02
C ILE A 545 -17.73 7.29 -11.60
N ASN A 546 -16.97 6.68 -12.52
CA ASN A 546 -16.03 5.60 -12.22
C ASN A 546 -14.62 5.99 -12.65
N PHE A 547 -13.65 5.30 -12.07
CA PHE A 547 -12.24 5.48 -12.35
C PHE A 547 -11.61 4.14 -12.72
N PHE A 548 -10.69 4.20 -13.67
CA PHE A 548 -9.92 3.08 -14.18
C PHE A 548 -8.45 3.47 -14.18
N VAL A 549 -7.56 2.55 -13.80
CA VAL A 549 -6.13 2.83 -13.69
C VAL A 549 -5.32 1.64 -14.17
N TRP A 550 -4.20 1.90 -14.84
CA TRP A 550 -3.31 0.90 -15.40
C TRP A 550 -1.90 1.08 -14.84
N ASP A 551 -1.33 0.02 -14.26
CA ASP A 551 0.11 -0.12 -13.98
C ASP A 551 0.75 -0.82 -15.19
N GLY A 552 1.38 -0.04 -16.06
CA GLY A 552 1.94 -0.52 -17.31
C GLY A 552 3.05 -1.55 -17.09
N HIS A 553 3.81 -1.46 -15.98
CA HIS A 553 4.86 -2.42 -15.63
C HIS A 553 4.29 -3.75 -15.10
N ASN A 554 3.06 -3.73 -14.57
CA ASN A 554 2.30 -4.94 -14.25
C ASN A 554 1.71 -5.63 -15.50
N GLY A 555 1.96 -5.07 -16.68
CA GLY A 555 1.38 -5.51 -17.94
C GLY A 555 -0.12 -5.22 -18.02
N ASP A 556 -0.59 -4.17 -17.34
CA ASP A 556 -1.98 -3.73 -17.42
C ASP A 556 -2.18 -2.95 -18.73
N VAL A 557 -3.17 -3.35 -19.52
CA VAL A 557 -3.57 -2.73 -20.79
C VAL A 557 -4.97 -3.22 -21.18
N GLY A 558 -5.72 -2.42 -21.94
CA GLY A 558 -7.09 -2.75 -22.31
C GLY A 558 -7.93 -3.06 -21.07
N ARG A 559 -8.61 -4.22 -21.04
CA ARG A 559 -9.43 -4.67 -19.90
C ARG A 559 -8.66 -5.15 -18.67
N LYS A 560 -7.35 -5.43 -18.78
CA LYS A 560 -6.54 -5.78 -17.61
C LYS A 560 -6.13 -4.48 -16.91
N MET A 561 -6.91 -4.11 -15.89
CA MET A 561 -6.79 -2.81 -15.20
C MET A 561 -7.32 -2.86 -13.76
N GLY A 562 -7.00 -1.82 -12.99
CA GLY A 562 -7.67 -1.48 -11.75
C GLY A 562 -8.96 -0.70 -12.00
N VAL A 563 -10.00 -0.98 -11.22
CA VAL A 563 -11.36 -0.45 -11.42
C VAL A 563 -11.97 -0.01 -10.09
N SER A 564 -12.70 1.11 -10.10
CA SER A 564 -13.43 1.59 -8.93
C SER A 564 -14.89 1.13 -8.93
N ALA A 565 -15.53 1.17 -7.76
CA ALA A 565 -16.99 1.22 -7.67
C ALA A 565 -17.53 2.54 -8.25
N PHE A 566 -18.86 2.71 -8.30
CA PHE A 566 -19.46 4.02 -8.62
C PHE A 566 -19.26 5.01 -7.47
N TYR A 567 -18.75 6.19 -7.81
CA TYR A 567 -18.75 7.38 -6.98
C TYR A 567 -19.73 8.41 -7.56
N TYR A 568 -19.92 9.52 -6.86
CA TYR A 568 -20.68 10.66 -7.35
C TYR A 568 -19.83 11.92 -7.33
N LEU A 569 -19.70 12.57 -8.48
CA LEU A 569 -19.20 13.93 -8.58
C LEU A 569 -20.34 14.90 -8.26
N VAL A 570 -20.08 15.87 -7.38
CA VAL A 570 -21.06 16.91 -7.02
C VAL A 570 -20.40 18.28 -7.10
N LEU A 571 -20.86 19.11 -8.04
CA LEU A 571 -20.45 20.51 -8.12
C LEU A 571 -21.30 21.33 -7.16
N GLU A 572 -20.68 21.82 -6.10
CA GLU A 572 -21.38 22.60 -5.08
C GLU A 572 -21.70 24.01 -5.59
N PRO A 573 -22.99 24.41 -5.68
CA PRO A 573 -23.36 25.72 -6.19
C PRO A 573 -22.61 26.85 -5.45
N PRO A 574 -22.15 27.90 -6.16
CA PRO A 574 -21.46 29.00 -5.51
C PRO A 574 -22.43 29.69 -4.53
N ILE A 575 -21.91 30.09 -3.37
CA ILE A 575 -22.68 30.87 -2.41
C ILE A 575 -22.94 32.24 -3.05
N PRO A 576 -24.22 32.64 -3.27
CA PRO A 576 -24.54 33.94 -3.87
C PRO A 576 -23.87 35.08 -3.10
N ALA A 577 -23.42 36.12 -3.80
CA ALA A 577 -22.75 37.26 -3.14
C ALA A 577 -23.66 37.91 -2.08
N GLU A 578 -24.97 37.87 -2.30
CA GLU A 578 -25.99 38.38 -1.40
C GLU A 578 -26.09 37.55 -0.11
N ALA A 579 -25.90 36.22 -0.20
CA ALA A 579 -25.90 35.31 0.95
C ALA A 579 -24.82 35.68 1.99
N LYS A 580 -23.69 36.26 1.55
CA LYS A 580 -22.55 36.62 2.42
C LYS A 580 -22.88 37.75 3.41
N TRP A 581 -23.80 38.67 3.10
CA TRP A 581 -24.16 39.76 4.01
C TRP A 581 -25.33 39.44 4.94
N TYR A 582 -26.21 38.49 4.59
CA TYR A 582 -27.33 38.11 5.44
C TYR A 582 -26.88 37.57 6.81
N ALA A 583 -25.79 36.79 6.86
CA ALA A 583 -25.23 36.32 8.14
C ALA A 583 -24.72 37.50 8.99
N GLY A 584 -24.07 38.48 8.37
CA GLY A 584 -23.62 39.71 9.03
C GLY A 584 -24.78 40.56 9.54
N LEU A 585 -25.84 40.75 8.74
CA LEU A 585 -27.03 41.47 9.17
C LEU A 585 -27.83 40.73 10.23
N ALA A 586 -27.87 39.39 10.18
CA ALA A 586 -28.50 38.59 11.22
C ALA A 586 -27.75 38.73 12.56
N ALA A 587 -26.41 38.71 12.54
CA ALA A 587 -25.59 38.93 13.72
C ALA A 587 -25.76 40.36 14.28
N VAL A 588 -25.73 41.39 13.42
CA VAL A 588 -26.00 42.78 13.82
C VAL A 588 -27.42 42.92 14.38
N GLY A 589 -28.41 42.30 13.74
CA GLY A 589 -29.79 42.27 14.20
C GLY A 589 -29.92 41.62 15.58
N LEU A 590 -29.22 40.51 15.83
CA LEU A 590 -29.18 39.84 17.13
C LEU A 590 -28.60 40.76 18.21
N VAL A 591 -27.48 41.43 17.93
CA VAL A 591 -26.85 42.40 18.85
C VAL A 591 -27.78 43.59 19.15
N ILE A 592 -28.50 44.09 18.15
CA ILE A 592 -29.50 45.17 18.33
C ILE A 592 -30.65 44.69 19.23
N VAL A 593 -31.16 43.48 19.00
CA VAL A 593 -32.25 42.89 19.79
C VAL A 593 -31.79 42.65 21.23
N GLU A 594 -30.62 42.08 21.45
CA GLU A 594 -30.03 41.91 22.78
C GLU A 594 -29.82 43.25 23.47
N GLY A 595 -29.25 44.24 22.78
CA GLY A 595 -29.08 45.60 23.27
C GLY A 595 -30.40 46.26 23.67
N TRP A 596 -31.46 46.08 22.87
CA TRP A 596 -32.81 46.56 23.20
C TRP A 596 -33.40 45.85 24.41
N ILE A 597 -33.27 44.52 24.51
CA ILE A 597 -33.72 43.73 25.67
C ILE A 597 -32.99 44.19 26.94
N MET A 598 -31.67 44.38 26.89
CA MET A 598 -30.88 44.87 28.03
C MET A 598 -31.28 46.29 28.43
N THR A 599 -31.47 47.18 27.46
CA THR A 599 -31.89 48.57 27.72
C THR A 599 -33.27 48.63 28.33
N ARG A 600 -34.22 47.83 27.82
CA ARG A 600 -35.58 47.71 28.37
C ARG A 600 -35.58 47.12 29.77
N ARG A 601 -34.74 46.11 30.05
CA ARG A 601 -34.56 45.56 31.40
C ARG A 601 -33.94 46.57 32.36
N SER A 602 -32.95 47.36 31.91
CA SER A 602 -32.31 48.41 32.69
C SER A 602 -33.30 49.54 33.06
N ASN A 603 -34.09 50.01 32.09
CA ASN A 603 -35.10 51.04 32.33
C ASN A 603 -36.20 50.57 33.30
N ARG A 604 -36.66 49.32 33.17
CA ARG A 604 -37.60 48.70 34.14
C ARG A 604 -37.04 48.64 35.56
N ARG A 605 -35.73 48.37 35.72
CA ARG A 605 -35.08 48.37 37.04
C ARG A 605 -34.95 49.78 37.63
N LYS A 606 -34.75 50.81 36.80
CA LYS A 606 -34.74 52.21 37.24
C LYS A 606 -36.12 52.68 37.70
N GLU A 607 -37.18 52.32 36.97
CA GLU A 607 -38.57 52.61 37.34
C GLU A 607 -39.00 51.93 38.66
N GLN A 608 -38.45 50.75 38.96
CA GLN A 608 -38.68 50.02 40.21
C GLN A 608 -37.77 50.45 41.37
N GLY A 609 -36.75 51.28 41.12
CA GLY A 609 -35.81 51.79 42.12
C GLY A 609 -36.13 53.21 42.60
N THR A 610 -37.20 53.84 42.10
CA THR A 610 -37.71 55.15 42.51
C THR A 610 -39.09 55.04 43.15
N SER A 611 -39.21 54.21 44.20
CA SER A 611 -40.35 54.21 45.13
C SER A 611 -39.85 54.10 46.56
#